data_AF-Q20574-F1
#
_entry.id   AF-Q20574-F1
#
_cell.length_a   1.000
_cell.length_b   1.000
_cell.length_c   1.000
_cell.angle_alpha   90.00
_cell.angle_beta   90.00
_cell.angle_gamma   90.00
#
_symmetry.space_group_name_H-M   'P 1'
#
loop_
_entity.id
_entity.type
_entity.pdbx_description
1 polymer ?
#
loop_
_entity_poly.entity_id
_entity_poly.type
_entity_poly.pdbx_seq_one_letter_code
_entity_poly.pdbx_strand_id
1 'polypeptide(L)'
;MRDRLNEFQSRVTDRFDEVELSPARPPSAAEYVDRRFEEVRNAIASVRGEIEKLRRDQQHVLALTIADPRDKNILENQIGTIRRRTGDLRKLVRQAEDDFLEFTKQVQSVTEKRMRQNQLELLKDNLNKLINLFNETHQDYKSRVSVRVRRQLQTVGQDLTDEDINRIMENSGSEQLFFREVNPLSVSGQAAYEDVKKRHGEIKDLENNIAMLEEIFLDLQHLTEAQDEMVTNIDNNVENGLEQVKQGSANVKTAVEYKKSAMRKKICVAAILITILLILIIVAIILAVVLSRGNNNNK
;
A
#
# COMPACT_ATOMS: atom_id res chain seq x y z
N MET A 1 -63.23 7.19 10.98
CA MET A 1 -61.78 7.04 10.70
C MET A 1 -61.15 6.33 11.89
N ARG A 2 -60.65 5.11 11.73
CA ARG A 2 -59.89 4.42 12.80
C ARG A 2 -58.52 5.08 12.89
N ASP A 3 -58.19 5.58 14.08
CA ASP A 3 -56.95 6.28 14.38
C ASP A 3 -55.77 5.30 14.30
N ARG A 4 -55.06 5.33 13.17
CA ARG A 4 -53.90 4.47 12.89
C ARG A 4 -52.59 5.05 13.45
N LEU A 5 -52.64 6.21 14.10
CA LEU A 5 -51.44 6.86 14.62
C LEU A 5 -50.86 6.09 15.81
N ASN A 6 -51.72 5.60 16.72
CA ASN A 6 -51.30 4.82 17.87
C ASN A 6 -50.71 3.45 17.47
N GLU A 7 -51.24 2.82 16.42
CA GLU A 7 -50.71 1.56 15.88
C GLU A 7 -49.32 1.78 15.24
N PHE A 8 -49.10 2.94 14.61
CA PHE A 8 -47.78 3.29 14.08
C PHE A 8 -46.78 3.63 15.19
N GLN A 9 -47.18 4.39 16.22
CA GLN A 9 -46.30 4.69 17.35
C GLN A 9 -45.92 3.41 18.11
N SER A 10 -46.88 2.52 18.41
CA SER A 10 -46.58 1.22 19.02
C SER A 10 -45.59 0.42 18.18
N ARG A 11 -45.78 0.34 16.86
CA ARG A 11 -44.86 -0.40 15.98
C ARG A 11 -43.47 0.23 15.86
N VAL A 12 -43.37 1.54 16.00
CA VAL A 12 -42.08 2.23 15.96
C VAL A 12 -41.35 2.04 17.28
N THR A 13 -42.04 2.14 18.42
CA THR A 13 -41.44 1.94 19.75
C THR A 13 -41.01 0.49 19.96
N ASP A 14 -41.78 -0.49 19.48
CA ASP A 14 -41.46 -1.92 19.59
C ASP A 14 -40.34 -2.36 18.60
N ARG A 15 -40.00 -1.53 17.60
CA ARG A 15 -38.88 -1.80 16.67
C ARG A 15 -37.59 -1.08 17.03
N PHE A 16 -37.61 -0.25 18.07
CA PHE A 16 -36.40 0.13 18.78
C PHE A 16 -36.12 -0.86 19.91
N ASP A 17 -36.52 -2.14 19.72
CA ASP A 17 -35.84 -3.28 20.31
C ASP A 17 -34.34 -3.00 20.19
N GLU A 18 -33.82 -2.71 21.37
CA GLU A 18 -32.43 -2.57 21.76
C GLU A 18 -31.54 -3.19 20.69
N VAL A 19 -30.95 -2.33 19.85
CA VAL A 19 -29.87 -2.75 18.95
C VAL A 19 -28.74 -3.15 19.88
N GLU A 20 -28.79 -4.39 20.35
CA GLU A 20 -27.67 -5.08 20.96
C GLU A 20 -26.54 -4.88 19.96
N LEU A 21 -25.60 -4.00 20.32
CA LEU A 21 -24.37 -3.77 19.57
C LEU A 21 -23.69 -5.13 19.53
N SER A 22 -23.97 -5.90 18.47
CA SER A 22 -23.38 -7.20 18.24
C SER A 22 -21.88 -7.03 18.44
N PRO A 23 -21.23 -7.85 19.29
CA PRO A 23 -19.84 -7.63 19.66
C PRO A 23 -18.99 -7.51 18.40
N ALA A 24 -18.09 -6.53 18.39
CA ALA A 24 -17.27 -6.18 17.24
C ALA A 24 -16.67 -7.44 16.63
N ARG A 25 -17.01 -7.70 15.35
CA ARG A 25 -16.48 -8.85 14.62
C ARG A 25 -14.95 -8.81 14.70
N PRO A 26 -14.27 -9.93 14.99
CA PRO A 26 -12.82 -9.95 14.99
C PRO A 26 -12.30 -9.48 13.62
N PRO A 27 -11.20 -8.71 13.59
CA PRO A 27 -10.64 -8.22 12.34
C PRO A 27 -10.36 -9.39 11.39
N SER A 28 -10.72 -9.21 10.13
CA SER A 28 -10.31 -10.10 9.05
C SER A 28 -8.80 -10.02 8.84
N ALA A 29 -8.22 -11.08 8.25
CA ALA A 29 -6.80 -11.08 7.87
C ALA A 29 -6.46 -9.89 6.96
N ALA A 30 -7.38 -9.51 6.09
CA ALA A 30 -7.33 -8.31 5.25
C ALA A 30 -7.17 -7.02 6.07
N GLU A 31 -8.05 -6.80 7.05
CA GLU A 31 -8.00 -5.61 7.92
C GLU A 31 -6.73 -5.56 8.77
N TYR A 32 -6.19 -6.72 9.15
CA TYR A 32 -4.94 -6.79 9.90
C TYR A 32 -3.76 -6.31 9.07
N VAL A 33 -3.61 -6.81 7.83
CA VAL A 33 -2.57 -6.35 6.89
C VAL A 33 -2.72 -4.88 6.55
N ASP A 34 -3.95 -4.43 6.27
CA ASP A 34 -4.21 -3.03 5.93
C ASP A 34 -3.80 -2.11 7.09
N ARG A 35 -4.12 -2.50 8.33
CA ARG A 35 -3.69 -1.77 9.53
C ARG A 35 -2.17 -1.72 9.65
N ARG A 36 -1.46 -2.82 9.35
CA ARG A 36 0.01 -2.85 9.35
C ARG A 36 0.60 -1.92 8.29
N PHE A 37 0.05 -1.91 7.10
CA PHE A 37 0.51 -0.99 6.06
C PHE A 37 0.28 0.47 6.43
N GLU A 38 -0.81 0.80 7.12
CA GLU A 38 -1.00 2.13 7.68
C GLU A 38 -0.01 2.44 8.81
N GLU A 39 0.34 1.49 9.68
CA GLU A 39 1.40 1.65 10.69
C GLU A 39 2.75 1.99 10.03
N VAL A 40 3.13 1.26 8.96
CA VAL A 40 4.34 1.52 8.18
C VAL A 40 4.27 2.90 7.52
N ARG A 41 3.16 3.26 6.89
CA ARG A 41 2.97 4.57 6.25
C ARG A 41 3.14 5.71 7.27
N ASN A 42 2.54 5.56 8.44
CA ASN A 42 2.65 6.53 9.52
C ASN A 42 4.09 6.63 10.04
N ALA A 43 4.81 5.51 10.15
CA ALA A 43 6.23 5.49 10.51
C ALA A 43 7.11 6.19 9.45
N ILE A 44 6.85 5.99 8.15
CA ILE A 44 7.54 6.71 7.06
C ILE A 44 7.29 8.22 7.17
N ALA A 45 6.03 8.64 7.34
CA ALA A 45 5.67 10.05 7.49
C ALA A 45 6.31 10.67 8.74
N SER A 46 6.40 9.90 9.82
CA SER A 46 7.03 10.25 11.08
C SER A 46 8.54 10.48 10.92
N VAL A 47 9.26 9.59 10.21
CA VAL A 47 10.70 9.78 9.89
C VAL A 47 10.89 11.00 8.98
N ARG A 48 10.04 11.15 7.96
CA ARG A 48 10.07 12.31 7.05
C ARG A 48 9.98 13.63 7.81
N GLY A 49 9.04 13.74 8.75
CA GLY A 49 8.87 14.94 9.56
C GLY A 49 10.11 15.30 10.37
N GLU A 50 10.82 14.31 10.92
CA GLU A 50 12.08 14.54 11.64
C GLU A 50 13.22 14.98 10.72
N ILE A 51 13.32 14.41 9.51
CA ILE A 51 14.33 14.82 8.51
C ILE A 51 14.09 16.27 8.07
N GLU A 52 12.83 16.63 7.80
CA GLU A 52 12.50 18.01 7.42
C GLU A 52 12.75 18.99 8.57
N LYS A 53 12.52 18.58 9.82
CA LYS A 53 12.85 19.38 11.00
C LYS A 53 14.36 19.54 11.16
N LEU A 54 15.12 18.45 11.06
CA LEU A 54 16.58 18.46 11.09
C LEU A 54 17.13 19.41 10.03
N ARG A 55 16.63 19.34 8.79
CA ARG A 55 17.07 20.22 7.69
C ARG A 55 16.91 21.70 8.04
N ARG A 56 15.78 22.10 8.62
CA ARG A 56 15.54 23.49 9.03
C ARG A 56 16.48 23.93 10.13
N ASP A 57 16.67 23.09 11.15
CA ASP A 57 17.54 23.42 12.29
C ASP A 57 19.01 23.46 11.84
N GLN A 58 19.45 22.56 10.98
CA GLN A 58 20.79 22.60 10.37
C GLN A 58 21.03 23.92 9.63
N GLN A 59 20.06 24.39 8.83
CA GLN A 59 20.18 25.68 8.14
C GLN A 59 20.32 26.85 9.11
N HIS A 60 19.58 26.83 10.22
CA HIS A 60 19.69 27.84 11.28
C HIS A 60 21.06 27.80 11.97
N VAL A 61 21.51 26.63 12.43
CA VAL A 61 22.78 26.46 13.16
C VAL A 61 23.98 26.84 12.31
N LEU A 62 23.95 26.54 11.01
CA LEU A 62 25.04 26.88 10.08
C LEU A 62 25.04 28.36 9.64
N ALA A 63 23.94 29.10 9.83
CA ALA A 63 23.90 30.54 9.60
C ALA A 63 24.56 31.36 10.73
N LEU A 64 24.67 30.78 11.93
CA LEU A 64 25.27 31.44 13.09
C LEU A 64 26.80 31.49 13.00
N THR A 65 27.40 32.66 13.29
CA THR A 65 28.86 32.88 13.28
C THR A 65 29.58 32.02 14.31
N ILE A 66 29.00 31.86 15.50
CA ILE A 66 29.51 31.02 16.59
C ILE A 66 28.41 30.00 16.89
N ALA A 67 28.73 28.70 16.82
CA ALA A 67 27.77 27.66 17.15
C ALA A 67 27.60 27.61 18.68
N ASP A 68 26.40 27.94 19.19
CA ASP A 68 26.05 27.73 20.59
C ASP A 68 26.07 26.20 20.89
N PRO A 69 26.73 25.74 21.95
CA PRO A 69 26.65 24.34 22.39
C PRO A 69 25.22 23.78 22.48
N ARG A 70 24.23 24.62 22.77
CA ARG A 70 22.81 24.25 22.80
C ARG A 70 22.29 23.82 21.44
N ASP A 71 22.59 24.59 20.40
CA ASP A 71 22.24 24.29 19.02
C ASP A 71 22.87 22.98 18.55
N LYS A 72 24.11 22.75 18.98
CA LYS A 72 24.85 21.50 18.71
C LYS A 72 24.13 20.28 19.29
N ASN A 73 23.64 20.37 20.52
CA ASN A 73 22.92 19.28 21.18
C ASN A 73 21.55 19.03 20.52
N ILE A 74 20.92 20.05 19.91
CA ILE A 74 19.64 19.88 19.21
C ILE A 74 19.82 18.96 18.00
N LEU A 75 20.84 19.19 17.17
CA LEU A 75 21.09 18.39 15.97
C LEU A 75 21.40 16.93 16.32
N GLU A 76 22.27 16.68 17.29
CA GLU A 76 22.58 15.32 17.76
C GLU A 76 21.33 14.57 18.27
N ASN A 77 20.47 15.25 19.03
CA ASN A 77 19.22 14.67 19.52
C ASN A 77 18.25 14.33 18.38
N GLN A 78 18.20 15.16 17.33
CA GLN A 78 17.38 14.90 16.15
C GLN A 78 17.90 13.71 15.34
N ILE A 79 19.22 13.66 15.13
CA ILE A 79 19.88 12.53 14.46
C ILE A 79 19.62 11.22 15.22
N GLY A 80 19.73 11.24 16.55
CA GLY A 80 19.38 10.10 17.40
C GLY A 80 17.90 9.71 17.33
N THR A 81 17.00 10.70 17.21
CA THR A 81 15.56 10.47 17.03
C THR A 81 15.25 9.84 15.68
N ILE A 82 15.86 10.33 14.61
CA ILE A 82 15.75 9.74 13.27
C ILE A 82 16.22 8.29 13.31
N ARG A 83 17.41 8.04 13.88
CA ARG A 83 17.94 6.68 14.03
C ARG A 83 16.97 5.73 14.73
N ARG A 84 16.38 6.17 15.85
CA ARG A 84 15.37 5.38 16.58
C ARG A 84 14.15 5.09 15.72
N ARG A 85 13.58 6.12 15.08
CA ARG A 85 12.38 5.97 14.25
C ARG A 85 12.63 5.12 13.01
N THR A 86 13.82 5.20 12.40
CA THR A 86 14.22 4.31 11.30
C THR A 86 14.33 2.87 11.77
N GLY A 87 14.88 2.63 12.97
CA GLY A 87 14.91 1.29 13.57
C GLY A 87 13.51 0.72 13.85
N ASP A 88 12.57 1.56 14.29
CA ASP A 88 11.18 1.16 14.50
C ASP A 88 10.45 0.91 13.17
N LEU A 89 10.69 1.77 12.17
CA LEU A 89 10.20 1.57 10.79
C LEU A 89 10.66 0.22 10.25
N ARG A 90 11.92 -0.16 10.44
CA ARG A 90 12.43 -1.46 9.99
C ARG A 90 11.67 -2.63 10.61
N LYS A 91 11.40 -2.57 11.91
CA LYS A 91 10.62 -3.61 12.60
C LYS A 91 9.19 -3.69 12.05
N LEU A 92 8.55 -2.54 11.83
CA LEU A 92 7.20 -2.47 11.28
C LEU A 92 7.13 -3.00 9.85
N VAL A 93 8.13 -2.66 9.02
CA VAL A 93 8.23 -3.18 7.66
C VAL A 93 8.32 -4.70 7.67
N ARG A 94 9.23 -5.29 8.45
CA ARG A 94 9.34 -6.75 8.58
C ARG A 94 8.06 -7.43 9.10
N GLN A 95 7.37 -6.80 10.05
CA GLN A 95 6.09 -7.32 10.52
C GLN A 95 5.02 -7.27 9.43
N ALA A 96 4.92 -6.15 8.71
CA ALA A 96 3.98 -6.00 7.61
C ALA A 96 4.27 -6.97 6.46
N GLU A 97 5.54 -7.24 6.21
CA GLU A 97 6.05 -8.24 5.29
C GLU A 97 5.60 -9.66 5.67
N ASP A 98 5.84 -10.09 6.91
CA ASP A 98 5.43 -11.39 7.42
C ASP A 98 3.90 -11.56 7.38
N ASP A 99 3.17 -10.54 7.83
CA ASP A 99 1.70 -10.52 7.88
C ASP A 99 1.10 -10.60 6.46
N PHE A 100 1.71 -9.91 5.50
CA PHE A 100 1.31 -9.99 4.09
C PHE A 100 1.61 -11.37 3.48
N LEU A 101 2.76 -11.98 3.79
CA LEU A 101 3.09 -13.32 3.32
C LEU A 101 2.14 -14.39 3.91
N GLU A 102 1.71 -14.23 5.16
CA GLU A 102 0.70 -15.11 5.75
C GLU A 102 -0.67 -14.91 5.08
N PHE A 103 -1.08 -13.65 4.90
CA PHE A 103 -2.33 -13.29 4.23
C PHE A 103 -2.45 -13.92 2.84
N THR A 104 -1.37 -13.87 2.05
CA THR A 104 -1.36 -14.40 0.69
C THR A 104 -1.43 -15.93 0.61
N LYS A 105 -1.06 -16.65 1.68
CA LYS A 105 -1.25 -18.10 1.80
C LYS A 105 -2.70 -18.45 2.15
N GLN A 106 -3.36 -17.64 2.98
CA GLN A 106 -4.70 -17.91 3.49
C GLN A 106 -5.80 -17.47 2.51
N VAL A 107 -5.65 -16.30 1.91
CA VAL A 107 -6.67 -15.70 1.06
C VAL A 107 -6.50 -16.19 -0.37
N GLN A 108 -7.58 -16.67 -0.99
CA GLN A 108 -7.59 -17.09 -2.40
C GLN A 108 -8.05 -15.98 -3.35
N SER A 109 -8.69 -14.93 -2.81
CA SER A 109 -9.19 -13.81 -3.59
C SER A 109 -8.04 -13.06 -4.25
N VAL A 110 -7.96 -13.17 -5.57
CA VAL A 110 -6.92 -12.52 -6.37
C VAL A 110 -6.98 -11.00 -6.26
N THR A 111 -8.19 -10.43 -6.28
CA THR A 111 -8.42 -8.99 -6.14
C THR A 111 -7.87 -8.47 -4.81
N GLU A 112 -8.06 -9.22 -3.72
CA GLU A 112 -7.57 -8.82 -2.41
C GLU A 112 -6.03 -8.88 -2.30
N LYS A 113 -5.39 -9.88 -2.93
CA LYS A 113 -3.92 -9.94 -3.02
C LYS A 113 -3.35 -8.76 -3.81
N ARG A 114 -3.91 -8.49 -5.00
CA ARG A 114 -3.47 -7.39 -5.87
C ARG A 114 -3.61 -6.03 -5.20
N MET A 115 -4.70 -5.81 -4.47
CA MET A 115 -4.90 -4.56 -3.72
C MET A 115 -3.77 -4.30 -2.72
N ARG A 116 -3.37 -5.32 -1.97
CA ARG A 116 -2.33 -5.21 -0.94
C ARG A 116 -0.92 -5.19 -1.51
N GLN A 117 -0.70 -5.86 -2.63
CA GLN A 117 0.53 -5.69 -3.38
C GLN A 117 0.70 -4.25 -3.89
N ASN A 118 -0.34 -3.64 -4.44
CA ASN A 118 -0.27 -2.23 -4.86
C ASN A 118 0.01 -1.30 -3.65
N GLN A 119 -0.49 -1.65 -2.46
CA GLN A 119 -0.15 -0.92 -1.23
C GLN A 119 1.32 -1.08 -0.88
N LEU A 120 1.89 -2.29 -1.01
CA LEU A 120 3.31 -2.55 -0.79
C LEU A 120 4.19 -1.75 -1.76
N GLU A 121 3.82 -1.71 -3.05
CA GLU A 121 4.49 -0.89 -4.05
C GLU A 121 4.45 0.61 -3.70
N LEU A 122 3.32 1.09 -3.19
CA LEU A 122 3.19 2.46 -2.70
C LEU A 122 4.07 2.73 -1.48
N LEU A 123 4.21 1.75 -0.56
CA LEU A 123 5.14 1.86 0.57
C LEU A 123 6.60 1.94 0.09
N LYS A 124 6.99 1.15 -0.91
CA LYS A 124 8.32 1.22 -1.54
C LYS A 124 8.58 2.59 -2.16
N ASP A 125 7.64 3.11 -2.94
CA ASP A 125 7.77 4.43 -3.55
C ASP A 125 7.92 5.53 -2.50
N ASN A 126 7.14 5.46 -1.42
CA ASN A 126 7.26 6.40 -0.31
C ASN A 126 8.61 6.30 0.41
N LEU A 127 9.14 5.09 0.58
CA LEU A 127 10.46 4.87 1.19
C LEU A 127 11.59 5.37 0.27
N ASN A 128 11.49 5.13 -1.04
CA ASN A 128 12.44 5.67 -2.01
C ASN A 128 12.45 7.20 -2.00
N LYS A 129 11.26 7.84 -1.97
CA LYS A 129 11.14 9.29 -1.81
C LYS A 129 11.76 9.79 -0.51
N LEU A 130 11.61 9.04 0.58
CA LEU A 130 12.22 9.36 1.87
C LEU A 130 13.76 9.30 1.81
N ILE A 131 14.32 8.26 1.18
CA ILE A 131 15.76 8.10 0.98
C ILE A 131 16.30 9.27 0.15
N ASN A 132 15.64 9.61 -0.95
CA ASN A 132 16.05 10.73 -1.81
C ASN A 132 16.02 12.08 -1.07
N LEU A 133 14.96 12.34 -0.30
CA LEU A 133 14.88 13.53 0.55
C LEU A 133 16.01 13.58 1.59
N PHE A 134 16.35 12.42 2.18
CA PHE A 134 17.40 12.38 3.18
C PHE A 134 18.78 12.58 2.55
N ASN A 135 19.03 11.96 1.39
CA ASN A 135 20.24 12.17 0.60
C ASN A 135 20.40 13.65 0.20
N GLU A 136 19.35 14.31 -0.26
CA GLU A 136 19.37 15.75 -0.58
C GLU A 136 19.73 16.58 0.67
N THR A 137 19.10 16.27 1.81
CA THR A 137 19.37 16.95 3.08
C THR A 137 20.81 16.75 3.54
N HIS A 138 21.35 15.53 3.39
CA HIS A 138 22.73 15.20 3.71
C HIS A 138 23.73 15.95 2.83
N GLN A 139 23.51 16.01 1.52
CA GLN A 139 24.38 16.72 0.60
C GLN A 139 24.36 18.23 0.83
N ASP A 140 23.17 18.83 1.05
CA ASP A 140 23.05 20.25 1.44
C ASP A 140 23.80 20.53 2.75
N TYR A 141 23.67 19.64 3.75
CA TYR A 141 24.39 19.76 5.00
C TYR A 141 25.91 19.72 4.82
N LYS A 142 26.43 18.71 4.12
CA LYS A 142 27.87 18.55 3.85
C LYS A 142 28.43 19.80 3.15
N SER A 143 27.73 20.30 2.12
CA SER A 143 28.13 21.50 1.39
C SER A 143 28.21 22.73 2.30
N ARG A 144 27.19 22.98 3.11
CA ARG A 144 27.14 24.13 4.02
C ARG A 144 28.20 24.05 5.13
N VAL A 145 28.45 22.85 5.66
CA VAL A 145 29.53 22.63 6.63
C VAL A 145 30.88 22.97 6.00
N SER A 146 31.19 22.50 4.78
CA SER A 146 32.44 22.84 4.11
C SER A 146 32.62 24.35 3.92
N VAL A 147 31.56 25.08 3.54
CA VAL A 147 31.59 26.54 3.43
C VAL A 147 31.86 27.21 4.78
N ARG A 148 31.25 26.71 5.86
CA ARG A 148 31.45 27.23 7.22
C ARG A 148 32.87 26.99 7.72
N VAL A 149 33.36 25.75 7.60
CA VAL A 149 34.70 25.35 8.04
C VAL A 149 35.76 26.18 7.33
N ARG A 150 35.60 26.40 6.01
CA ARG A 150 36.49 27.30 5.26
C ARG A 150 36.54 28.71 5.86
N ARG A 151 35.39 29.32 6.13
CA ARG A 151 35.32 30.68 6.72
C ARG A 151 36.00 30.72 8.09
N GLN A 152 35.85 29.68 8.90
CA GLN A 152 36.51 29.57 10.21
C GLN A 152 38.03 29.50 10.04
N LEU A 153 38.54 28.67 9.12
CA LEU A 153 39.98 28.50 8.90
C LEU A 153 40.64 29.73 8.24
N GLN A 154 39.92 30.41 7.34
CA GLN A 154 40.35 31.71 6.79
C GLN A 154 40.48 32.78 7.87
N THR A 155 39.62 32.75 8.89
CA THR A 155 39.72 33.68 10.04
C THR A 155 41.00 33.45 10.86
N VAL A 156 41.55 32.23 10.85
CA VAL A 156 42.83 31.89 11.50
C VAL A 156 44.03 32.21 10.59
N GLY A 157 43.79 32.81 9.41
CA GLY A 157 44.84 33.21 8.47
C GLY A 157 45.36 32.05 7.61
N GLN A 158 44.55 31.03 7.40
CA GLN A 158 44.88 29.91 6.52
C GLN A 158 44.12 29.97 5.20
N ASP A 159 44.86 30.15 4.11
CA ASP A 159 44.34 30.01 2.76
C ASP A 159 44.39 28.53 2.35
N LEU A 160 43.31 27.81 2.67
CA LEU A 160 43.11 26.42 2.28
C LEU A 160 42.28 26.34 1.01
N THR A 161 42.65 25.42 0.12
CA THR A 161 41.91 25.12 -1.11
C THR A 161 40.64 24.31 -0.82
N ASP A 162 39.74 24.21 -1.80
CA ASP A 162 38.55 23.35 -1.74
C ASP A 162 38.93 21.90 -1.44
N GLU A 163 40.00 21.42 -2.08
CA GLU A 163 40.54 20.09 -1.89
C GLU A 163 41.07 19.86 -0.46
N ASP A 164 41.74 20.85 0.14
CA ASP A 164 42.21 20.76 1.52
C ASP A 164 41.04 20.63 2.50
N ILE A 165 40.03 21.50 2.37
CA ILE A 165 38.83 21.46 3.21
C ILE A 165 38.10 20.12 3.05
N ASN A 166 37.94 19.62 1.82
CA ASN A 166 37.30 18.32 1.60
C ASN A 166 38.11 17.18 2.23
N ARG A 167 39.44 17.20 2.13
CA ARG A 167 40.29 16.19 2.80
C ARG A 167 40.20 16.24 4.31
N ILE A 168 40.19 17.44 4.90
CA ILE A 168 39.94 17.64 6.33
C ILE A 168 38.58 17.06 6.72
N MET A 169 37.53 17.38 5.95
CA MET A 169 36.16 16.94 6.22
C MET A 169 35.96 15.44 6.05
N GLU A 170 36.67 14.80 5.13
CA GLU A 170 36.58 13.35 4.89
C GLU A 170 37.40 12.53 5.89
N ASN A 171 38.53 13.09 6.34
CA ASN A 171 39.50 12.37 7.19
C ASN A 171 39.61 12.92 8.61
N SER A 172 38.66 13.73 9.08
CA SER A 172 38.71 14.46 10.36
C SER A 172 38.80 13.58 11.62
N GLY A 173 38.68 12.25 11.50
CA GLY A 173 39.12 11.32 12.55
C GLY A 173 40.64 11.38 12.82
N SER A 174 41.41 11.88 11.87
CA SER A 174 42.87 12.02 11.95
C SER A 174 43.24 13.45 12.37
N GLU A 175 43.29 13.68 13.68
CA GLU A 175 43.81 14.92 14.30
C GLU A 175 45.13 15.40 13.65
N GLN A 176 45.99 14.44 13.28
CA GLN A 176 47.27 14.69 12.60
C GLN A 176 47.12 15.40 11.25
N LEU A 177 46.09 15.10 10.46
CA LEU A 177 45.88 15.76 9.17
C LEU A 177 45.42 17.19 9.36
N PHE A 178 44.50 17.42 10.30
CA PHE A 178 44.04 18.77 10.61
C PHE A 178 45.17 19.64 11.14
N PHE A 179 45.98 19.17 12.10
CA PHE A 179 47.07 19.95 12.67
C PHE A 179 48.29 20.11 11.76
N ARG A 180 48.39 19.30 10.70
CA ARG A 180 49.38 19.53 9.64
C ARG A 180 49.00 20.77 8.81
N GLU A 181 47.71 20.97 8.59
CA GLU A 181 47.19 22.06 7.78
C GLU A 181 46.98 23.31 8.64
N VAL A 182 46.44 23.15 9.86
CA VAL A 182 46.07 24.21 10.81
C VAL A 182 47.05 24.34 11.97
N ASN A 183 47.50 25.56 12.31
CA ASN A 183 48.37 25.77 13.48
C ASN A 183 47.66 25.35 14.79
N PRO A 184 48.08 24.25 15.44
CA PRO A 184 47.38 23.66 16.58
C PRO A 184 47.38 24.55 17.83
N LEU A 185 48.34 25.48 17.96
CA LEU A 185 48.58 26.23 19.18
C LEU A 185 47.66 27.45 19.35
N SER A 186 46.87 27.79 18.32
CA SER A 186 45.92 28.91 18.42
C SER A 186 44.60 28.45 19.05
N VAL A 187 44.08 29.22 20.00
CA VAL A 187 42.75 28.96 20.62
C VAL A 187 41.66 28.86 19.55
N SER A 188 41.75 29.68 18.50
CA SER A 188 40.86 29.66 17.34
C SER A 188 41.00 28.39 16.50
N GLY A 189 42.22 27.89 16.29
CA GLY A 189 42.47 26.65 15.55
C GLY A 189 41.93 25.43 16.27
N GLN A 190 42.09 25.36 17.60
CA GLN A 190 41.52 24.29 18.41
C GLN A 190 39.98 24.31 18.39
N ALA A 191 39.37 25.49 18.51
CA ALA A 191 37.92 25.63 18.42
C ALA A 191 37.38 25.22 17.04
N ALA A 192 38.10 25.55 15.96
CA ALA A 192 37.77 25.11 14.61
C ALA A 192 37.90 23.59 14.45
N TYR A 193 38.95 22.98 15.01
CA TYR A 193 39.14 21.52 15.01
C TYR A 193 37.97 20.80 15.68
N GLU A 194 37.57 21.25 16.87
CA GLU A 194 36.46 20.65 17.62
C GLU A 194 35.13 20.77 16.87
N ASP A 195 34.86 21.90 16.20
CA ASP A 195 33.67 22.05 15.37
C ASP A 195 33.73 21.08 14.18
N VAL A 196 34.84 21.03 13.44
CA VAL A 196 35.04 20.10 12.30
C VAL A 196 34.83 18.65 12.72
N LYS A 197 35.50 18.21 13.79
CA LYS A 197 35.39 16.84 14.31
C LYS A 197 33.95 16.48 14.65
N LYS A 198 33.21 17.41 15.26
CA LYS A 198 31.80 17.19 15.59
C LYS A 198 30.93 17.11 14.33
N ARG A 199 31.10 18.02 13.37
CA ARG A 199 30.33 17.98 12.10
C ARG A 199 30.59 16.71 11.32
N HIS A 200 31.82 16.22 11.32
CA HIS A 200 32.12 14.93 10.71
C HIS A 200 31.37 13.77 11.37
N GLY A 201 31.30 13.74 12.70
CA GLY A 201 30.50 12.75 13.42
C GLY A 201 29.02 12.80 13.02
N GLU A 202 28.46 14.01 12.96
CA GLU A 202 27.07 14.21 12.51
C GLU A 202 26.88 13.74 11.06
N ILE A 203 27.76 14.11 10.12
CA ILE A 203 27.74 13.65 8.73
C ILE A 203 27.78 12.12 8.66
N LYS A 204 28.64 11.48 9.44
CA LYS A 204 28.72 10.01 9.50
C LYS A 204 27.45 9.38 10.04
N ASP A 205 26.83 9.97 11.05
CA ASP A 205 25.56 9.47 11.57
C ASP A 205 24.41 9.62 10.57
N LEU A 206 24.40 10.69 9.76
CA LEU A 206 23.45 10.82 8.65
C LEU A 206 23.65 9.72 7.60
N GLU A 207 24.91 9.47 7.19
CA GLU A 207 25.25 8.39 6.25
C GLU A 207 24.76 7.03 6.77
N ASN A 208 25.00 6.73 8.05
CA ASN A 208 24.55 5.48 8.67
C ASN A 208 23.01 5.36 8.68
N ASN A 209 22.30 6.46 8.95
CA ASN A 209 20.84 6.47 8.95
C ASN A 209 20.26 6.31 7.53
N ILE A 210 20.92 6.88 6.52
CA ILE A 210 20.57 6.70 5.10
C ILE A 210 20.78 5.24 4.70
N ALA A 211 21.95 4.67 5.00
CA ALA A 211 22.23 3.26 4.74
C ALA A 211 21.20 2.33 5.39
N MET A 212 20.75 2.66 6.61
CA MET A 212 19.68 1.90 7.26
C MET A 212 18.34 1.99 6.51
N LEU A 213 17.98 3.14 5.94
CA LEU A 213 16.78 3.24 5.10
C LEU A 213 16.93 2.47 3.78
N GLU A 214 18.11 2.50 3.17
CA GLU A 214 18.43 1.71 1.98
C GLU A 214 18.31 0.21 2.26
N GLU A 215 18.78 -0.26 3.42
CA GLU A 215 18.56 -1.65 3.86
C GLU A 215 17.08 -1.98 4.02
N ILE A 216 16.27 -1.08 4.59
CA ILE A 216 14.81 -1.29 4.70
C ILE A 216 14.17 -1.33 3.30
N PHE A 217 14.66 -0.53 2.36
CA PHE A 217 14.16 -0.55 0.99
C PHE A 217 14.50 -1.86 0.29
N LEU A 218 15.70 -2.40 0.52
CA LEU A 218 16.10 -3.70 0.03
C LEU A 218 15.28 -4.82 0.67
N ASP A 219 15.04 -4.79 1.99
CA ASP A 219 14.17 -5.74 2.69
C ASP A 219 12.79 -5.82 1.95
N LEU A 220 12.22 -4.66 1.62
CA LEU A 220 10.92 -4.54 0.92
C LEU A 220 10.97 -4.93 -0.57
N GLN A 221 12.12 -4.72 -1.23
CA GLN A 221 12.32 -5.11 -2.62
C GLN A 221 12.37 -6.63 -2.78
N HIS A 222 13.13 -7.33 -1.92
CA HIS A 222 13.26 -8.79 -1.99
C HIS A 222 11.90 -9.48 -1.86
N LEU A 223 10.99 -8.94 -1.04
CA LEU A 223 9.65 -9.50 -0.91
C LEU A 223 8.80 -9.28 -2.17
N THR A 224 8.99 -8.18 -2.90
CA THR A 224 8.29 -7.97 -4.18
C THR A 224 8.75 -8.98 -5.21
N GLU A 225 10.04 -9.31 -5.25
CA GLU A 225 10.60 -10.31 -6.15
C GLU A 225 10.05 -11.71 -5.83
N ALA A 226 9.99 -12.09 -4.55
CA ALA A 226 9.32 -13.32 -4.12
C ALA A 226 7.80 -13.33 -4.45
N GLN A 227 7.18 -12.15 -4.56
CA GLN A 227 5.79 -12.00 -4.96
C GLN A 227 5.57 -11.97 -6.47
N ASP A 228 6.58 -11.77 -7.32
CA ASP A 228 6.39 -11.76 -8.77
C ASP A 228 5.88 -13.13 -9.26
N GLU A 229 6.31 -14.21 -8.61
CA GLU A 229 5.73 -15.55 -8.78
C GLU A 229 4.24 -15.60 -8.37
N MET A 230 3.87 -14.86 -7.33
CA MET A 230 2.48 -14.73 -6.88
C MET A 230 1.63 -13.87 -7.82
N VAL A 231 2.17 -12.77 -8.36
CA VAL A 231 1.53 -11.95 -9.40
C VAL A 231 1.23 -12.79 -10.62
N THR A 232 2.19 -13.58 -11.07
CA THR A 232 2.00 -14.48 -12.20
C THR A 232 0.86 -15.45 -11.94
N ASN A 233 0.77 -15.99 -10.72
CA ASN A 233 -0.35 -16.85 -10.31
C ASN A 233 -1.69 -16.09 -10.20
N ILE A 234 -1.67 -14.82 -9.79
CA ILE A 234 -2.82 -13.91 -9.74
C ILE A 234 -3.32 -13.64 -11.16
N ASP A 235 -2.45 -13.26 -12.08
CA ASP A 235 -2.79 -12.95 -13.47
C ASP A 235 -3.36 -14.19 -14.15
N ASN A 236 -2.75 -15.36 -13.97
CA ASN A 236 -3.26 -16.63 -14.47
C ASN A 236 -4.66 -16.95 -13.89
N ASN A 237 -4.89 -16.76 -12.59
CA ASN A 237 -6.18 -17.01 -11.96
C ASN A 237 -7.26 -16.02 -12.40
N VAL A 238 -6.91 -14.75 -12.62
CA VAL A 238 -7.83 -13.73 -13.16
C VAL A 238 -8.17 -14.02 -14.61
N GLU A 239 -7.20 -14.41 -15.41
CA GLU A 239 -7.42 -14.81 -16.81
C GLU A 239 -8.35 -16.04 -16.87
N ASN A 240 -8.07 -17.06 -16.05
CA ASN A 240 -8.92 -18.24 -15.93
C ASN A 240 -10.32 -17.90 -15.41
N GLY A 241 -10.45 -17.00 -14.44
CA GLY A 241 -11.73 -16.54 -13.91
C GLY A 241 -12.54 -15.75 -14.95
N LEU A 242 -11.88 -14.89 -15.72
CA LEU A 242 -12.48 -14.18 -16.84
C LEU A 242 -12.93 -15.16 -17.93
N GLU A 243 -12.15 -16.18 -18.22
CA GLU A 243 -12.51 -17.25 -19.14
C GLU A 243 -13.74 -18.03 -18.65
N GLN A 244 -13.80 -18.38 -17.36
CA GLN A 244 -14.98 -19.02 -16.76
C GLN A 244 -16.22 -18.14 -16.82
N VAL A 245 -16.11 -16.83 -16.57
CA VAL A 245 -17.24 -15.90 -16.69
C VAL A 245 -17.70 -15.79 -18.15
N LYS A 246 -16.77 -15.72 -19.11
CA LYS A 246 -17.08 -15.74 -20.55
C LYS A 246 -17.79 -17.03 -20.95
N GLN A 247 -17.28 -18.18 -20.51
CA GLN A 247 -17.86 -19.50 -20.80
C GLN A 247 -19.22 -19.66 -20.12
N GLY A 248 -19.38 -19.19 -18.89
CA GLY A 248 -20.64 -19.15 -18.17
C GLY A 248 -21.68 -18.29 -18.89
N SER A 249 -21.29 -17.09 -19.34
CA SER A 249 -22.14 -16.20 -20.15
C SER A 249 -22.55 -16.85 -21.47
N ALA A 250 -21.61 -17.53 -22.16
CA ALA A 250 -21.90 -18.29 -23.37
C ALA A 250 -22.86 -19.46 -23.10
N ASN A 251 -22.65 -20.22 -22.03
CA ASN A 251 -23.51 -21.32 -21.62
C ASN A 251 -24.93 -20.84 -21.26
N VAL A 252 -25.06 -19.71 -20.57
CA VAL A 252 -26.35 -19.08 -20.27
C VAL A 252 -27.06 -18.68 -21.56
N LYS A 253 -26.36 -18.05 -22.51
CA LYS A 253 -26.93 -17.71 -23.83
C LYS A 253 -27.43 -18.94 -24.57
N THR A 254 -26.59 -19.98 -24.67
CA THR A 254 -26.95 -21.25 -25.32
C THR A 254 -28.12 -21.94 -24.61
N ALA A 255 -28.16 -21.92 -23.28
CA ALA A 255 -29.28 -22.47 -22.50
C ALA A 255 -30.61 -21.76 -22.78
N VAL A 256 -30.59 -20.42 -22.93
CA VAL A 256 -31.78 -19.66 -23.34
C VAL A 256 -32.26 -20.07 -24.74
N GLU A 257 -31.34 -20.26 -25.68
CA GLU A 257 -31.66 -20.71 -27.04
C GLU A 257 -32.23 -22.14 -27.06
N TYR A 258 -31.67 -23.06 -26.27
CA TYR A 258 -32.21 -24.40 -26.08
C TYR A 258 -33.61 -24.37 -25.46
N LYS A 259 -33.84 -23.56 -24.42
CA LYS A 259 -35.17 -23.39 -23.79
C LYS A 259 -36.19 -22.89 -24.82
N LYS A 260 -35.84 -21.87 -25.62
CA LYS A 260 -36.72 -21.33 -26.67
C LYS A 260 -37.04 -22.39 -27.74
N SER A 261 -36.05 -23.16 -28.16
CA SER A 261 -36.22 -24.24 -29.14
C SER A 261 -37.05 -25.40 -28.60
N ALA A 262 -36.83 -25.81 -27.35
CA ALA A 262 -37.62 -26.85 -26.69
C ALA A 262 -39.10 -26.44 -26.54
N MET A 263 -39.38 -25.18 -26.20
CA MET A 263 -40.75 -24.66 -26.15
C MET A 263 -41.44 -24.75 -27.52
N ARG A 264 -40.75 -24.35 -28.60
CA ARG A 264 -41.29 -24.47 -29.98
C ARG A 264 -41.61 -25.92 -30.34
N LYS A 265 -40.71 -26.86 -30.01
CA LYS A 265 -40.95 -28.30 -30.25
C LYS A 265 -42.13 -28.82 -29.46
N LYS A 266 -42.27 -28.46 -28.17
CA LYS A 266 -43.42 -28.85 -27.34
C LYS A 266 -44.74 -28.33 -27.91
N ILE A 267 -44.78 -27.06 -28.36
CA ILE A 267 -45.97 -26.47 -28.99
C ILE A 267 -46.32 -27.21 -30.30
N CYS A 268 -45.32 -27.53 -31.13
CA CYS A 268 -45.55 -28.26 -32.37
C CYS A 268 -46.12 -29.66 -32.12
N VAL A 269 -45.56 -30.41 -31.16
CA VAL A 269 -46.07 -31.74 -30.77
C VAL A 269 -47.49 -31.65 -30.20
N ALA A 270 -47.77 -30.65 -29.35
CA ALA A 270 -49.11 -30.43 -28.82
C ALA A 270 -50.14 -30.12 -29.93
N ALA A 271 -49.77 -29.30 -30.91
CA ALA A 271 -50.62 -29.01 -32.06
C ALA A 271 -50.93 -30.27 -32.88
N ILE A 272 -49.92 -31.14 -33.13
CA ILE A 272 -50.13 -32.40 -33.84
C ILE A 272 -51.10 -33.31 -33.08
N LEU A 273 -50.95 -33.44 -31.76
CA LEU A 273 -51.85 -34.26 -30.93
C LEU A 273 -53.30 -33.75 -30.95
N ILE A 274 -53.49 -32.43 -30.87
CA ILE A 274 -54.82 -31.80 -30.99
C ILE A 274 -55.42 -32.10 -32.37
N THR A 275 -54.62 -32.03 -33.44
CA THR A 275 -55.09 -32.30 -34.80
C THR A 275 -55.54 -33.75 -34.98
N ILE A 276 -54.78 -34.71 -34.45
CA ILE A 276 -55.15 -36.14 -34.45
C ILE A 276 -56.46 -36.37 -33.68
N LEU A 277 -56.61 -35.75 -32.51
CA LEU A 277 -57.83 -35.86 -31.70
C LEU A 277 -59.07 -35.35 -32.46
N LEU A 278 -58.96 -34.21 -33.15
CA LEU A 278 -60.04 -33.68 -33.98
C LEU A 278 -60.41 -34.63 -35.12
N ILE A 279 -59.43 -35.23 -35.79
CA ILE A 279 -59.69 -36.23 -36.85
C ILE A 279 -60.46 -37.43 -36.29
N LEU A 280 -60.07 -37.96 -35.13
CA LEU A 280 -60.77 -39.08 -34.49
C LEU A 280 -62.21 -38.72 -34.13
N ILE A 281 -62.46 -37.50 -33.63
CA ILE A 281 -63.82 -37.02 -33.34
C ILE A 281 -64.65 -36.94 -34.62
N ILE A 282 -64.10 -36.40 -35.71
CA ILE A 282 -64.79 -36.32 -37.00
C ILE A 282 -65.14 -37.72 -37.51
N VAL A 283 -64.21 -38.67 -37.45
CA VAL A 283 -64.45 -40.07 -37.85
C VAL A 283 -65.54 -40.71 -37.00
N ALA A 284 -65.53 -40.51 -35.69
CA ALA A 284 -66.56 -41.03 -34.78
C ALA A 284 -67.95 -40.44 -35.11
N ILE A 285 -68.04 -39.15 -35.41
CA ILE A 285 -69.29 -38.49 -35.83
C ILE A 285 -69.77 -39.07 -37.16
N ILE A 286 -68.89 -39.23 -38.15
CA ILE A 286 -69.26 -39.80 -39.46
C ILE A 286 -69.78 -41.23 -39.27
N LEU A 287 -69.08 -42.07 -38.50
CA LEU A 287 -69.51 -43.44 -38.21
C LEU A 287 -70.86 -43.46 -37.49
N ALA A 288 -71.09 -42.59 -36.51
CA ALA A 288 -72.37 -42.49 -35.81
C ALA A 288 -73.52 -42.08 -36.75
N VAL A 289 -73.28 -41.11 -37.65
CA VAL A 289 -74.28 -40.67 -38.64
C VAL A 289 -74.59 -41.78 -39.66
N VAL A 290 -73.57 -42.49 -40.15
CA VAL A 290 -73.74 -43.58 -41.12
C VAL A 290 -74.49 -44.76 -40.49
N LEU A 291 -74.13 -45.17 -39.27
CA LEU A 291 -74.82 -46.24 -38.55
C LEU A 291 -76.27 -45.85 -38.21
N SER A 292 -76.51 -44.59 -37.84
CA SER A 292 -77.87 -44.09 -37.58
C SER A 292 -78.76 -44.12 -38.84
N ARG A 293 -78.22 -43.78 -40.02
CA ARG A 293 -78.95 -43.91 -41.29
C ARG A 293 -79.22 -45.36 -41.67
N GLY A 294 -78.26 -46.27 -41.48
CA GLY A 294 -78.44 -47.69 -41.75
C GLY A 294 -79.56 -48.31 -40.90
N ASN A 295 -79.67 -47.91 -39.63
CA ASN A 295 -80.71 -48.43 -38.75
C ASN A 295 -82.12 -47.93 -39.11
N ASN A 296 -82.24 -46.71 -39.65
CA ASN A 296 -83.54 -46.18 -40.07
C ASN A 296 -84.08 -46.83 -41.36
N ASN A 297 -83.21 -47.36 -42.22
CA ASN A 297 -83.64 -48.06 -43.44
C ASN A 297 -84.12 -49.51 -43.18
N ASN A 298 -83.90 -50.04 -41.98
CA ASN A 298 -84.31 -51.39 -41.58
C ASN A 298 -85.58 -51.39 -40.69
N LYS A 299 -86.31 -50.28 -40.61
CA LYS A 299 -87.67 -50.22 -40.07
C LYS A 299 -88.66 -50.10 -41.23
#